data_AF-A0A202DK57-F1
#
_entry.id   AF-A0A202DK57-F1
#
_cell.length_a   1.000
_cell.length_b   1.000
_cell.length_c   1.000
_cell.angle_alpha   90.00
_cell.angle_beta   90.00
_cell.angle_gamma   90.00
#
_symmetry.space_group_name_H-M   'P 1'
#
loop_
_entity.id
_entity.type
_entity.pdbx_description
1 polymer ?
#
loop_
_entity_poly.entity_id
_entity_poly.type
_entity_poly.pdbx_seq_one_letter_code
_entity_poly.pdbx_strand_id
1 'polypeptide(L)'
;MDVLILSRLQFAFTAAFHYIYPPLSIGLGLILVIMEGLYLKTKNPLYQQMTRFWVRVFGLIFAIGVATGIVLEFEFGTNWATYSKYVGDVFGSALAAEGIFAFFLESGFLAILIFVWNRLKPPPH
;
A
#
# COMPACT_ATOMS: atom_id res chain seq x y z
N MET A 1 23.48 2.63 -25.16
CA MET A 1 23.58 3.09 -23.76
C MET A 1 24.26 2.01 -22.94
N ASP A 2 25.03 2.40 -21.92
CA ASP A 2 25.66 1.47 -20.98
C ASP A 2 24.61 0.76 -20.11
N VAL A 3 24.86 -0.50 -19.73
CA VAL A 3 23.98 -1.34 -18.91
C VAL A 3 23.72 -0.67 -17.56
N LEU A 4 24.74 -0.09 -16.93
CA LEU A 4 24.56 0.61 -15.65
C LEU A 4 23.57 1.78 -15.76
N ILE A 5 23.63 2.54 -16.85
CA ILE A 5 22.72 3.66 -17.09
C ILE A 5 21.29 3.14 -17.32
N LEU A 6 21.13 2.07 -18.09
CA LEU A 6 19.83 1.44 -18.32
C LEU A 6 19.21 0.92 -17.01
N SER A 7 19.98 0.23 -16.16
CA SER A 7 19.51 -0.26 -14.86
C SER A 7 19.08 0.88 -13.94
N ARG A 8 19.80 2.00 -13.95
CA ARG A 8 19.43 3.21 -13.19
C ARG A 8 18.15 3.85 -13.70
N LEU A 9 17.99 3.97 -15.01
CA LEU A 9 16.79 4.55 -15.62
C LEU A 9 15.56 3.69 -15.36
N GLN A 10 15.70 2.37 -15.49
CA GLN A 10 14.63 1.42 -15.17
C GLN A 10 14.21 1.56 -13.71
N PHE A 11 15.17 1.48 -12.77
CA PHE A 11 14.88 1.60 -11.34
C PHE A 11 14.26 2.95 -10.98
N ALA A 12 14.75 4.05 -11.56
CA ALA A 12 14.20 5.38 -11.33
C ALA A 12 12.74 5.48 -11.81
N PHE A 13 12.42 4.90 -12.96
CA PHE A 13 11.06 4.88 -13.49
C PHE A 13 10.13 4.05 -12.60
N THR A 14 10.53 2.82 -12.27
CA THR A 14 9.75 1.91 -11.42
C THR A 14 9.51 2.53 -10.04
N ALA A 15 10.56 3.07 -9.41
CA ALA A 15 10.45 3.71 -8.10
C ALA A 15 9.57 4.98 -8.13
N ALA A 16 9.74 5.85 -9.13
CA ALA A 16 8.93 7.07 -9.25
C ALA A 16 7.45 6.75 -9.48
N PHE A 17 7.16 5.74 -10.31
CA PHE A 17 5.79 5.32 -10.55
C PHE A 17 5.17 4.67 -9.30
N HIS A 18 5.91 3.79 -8.63
CA HIS A 18 5.46 3.16 -7.39
C HIS A 18 5.19 4.20 -6.30
N TYR A 19 6.06 5.19 -6.12
CA TYR A 19 5.97 6.17 -5.04
C TYR A 19 4.74 7.10 -5.10
N ILE A 20 3.98 7.09 -6.18
CA ILE A 20 2.70 7.80 -6.25
C ILE A 20 1.67 7.17 -5.29
N TYR A 21 1.66 5.84 -5.16
CA TYR A 21 0.60 5.12 -4.46
C TYR A 21 0.75 5.12 -2.92
N PRO A 22 1.95 4.90 -2.31
CA PRO A 22 2.12 4.93 -0.87
C PRO A 22 1.61 6.20 -0.18
N PRO A 23 1.96 7.44 -0.60
CA PRO A 23 1.45 8.65 0.06
C PRO A 23 -0.06 8.81 -0.12
N LEU A 24 -0.62 8.38 -1.26
CA LEU A 24 -2.07 8.39 -1.48
C LEU A 24 -2.79 7.39 -0.56
N SER A 25 -2.26 6.17 -0.42
CA SER A 25 -2.81 5.18 0.52
C SER A 25 -2.73 5.67 1.96
N ILE A 26 -1.56 6.12 2.43
CA ILE A 26 -1.39 6.58 3.81
C ILE A 26 -2.33 7.77 4.10
N GLY A 27 -2.38 8.76 3.20
CA GLY A 27 -3.22 9.93 3.36
C GLY A 27 -4.72 9.58 3.33
N LEU A 28 -5.16 8.81 2.34
CA LEU A 28 -6.57 8.43 2.20
C LEU A 28 -7.01 7.48 3.33
N GLY A 29 -6.14 6.58 3.78
CA GLY A 29 -6.39 5.69 4.91
C GLY A 29 -6.69 6.47 6.20
N LEU A 30 -5.91 7.52 6.49
CA LEU A 30 -6.19 8.40 7.62
C LEU A 30 -7.54 9.12 7.48
N ILE A 31 -7.87 9.61 6.28
CA ILE A 31 -9.15 10.28 6.01
C ILE A 31 -10.32 9.30 6.19
N LEU A 32 -10.19 8.05 5.75
CA LEU A 32 -11.19 6.99 5.94
C LEU A 32 -11.47 6.74 7.42
N VAL A 33 -10.42 6.62 8.24
CA VAL A 33 -10.56 6.45 9.71
C VAL A 33 -11.27 7.65 10.34
N ILE A 34 -10.94 8.87 9.92
CA ILE A 34 -11.60 10.09 10.41
C ILE A 34 -13.08 10.11 10.03
N MET A 35 -13.42 9.80 8.78
CA MET A 35 -14.81 9.78 8.29
C MET A 35 -15.65 8.73 9.02
N GLU A 36 -15.15 7.50 9.16
CA GLU A 36 -15.87 6.45 9.87
C GLU A 36 -15.99 6.78 11.38
N GLY A 37 -14.95 7.33 11.99
CA GLY A 37 -15.00 7.84 13.37
C GLY A 37 -16.04 8.93 13.57
N LEU A 38 -16.18 9.85 12.61
CA LEU A 38 -17.23 10.88 12.61
C LEU A 38 -18.62 10.27 12.44
N TYR A 39 -18.79 9.26 11.60
CA TYR A 39 -20.04 8.51 11.52
C TYR A 39 -20.37 7.84 12.86
N LEU A 40 -19.41 7.17 13.50
CA LEU A 40 -19.62 6.51 14.78
C LEU A 40 -20.03 7.49 15.88
N LYS A 41 -19.44 8.69 15.91
CA LYS A 41 -19.74 9.75 16.88
C LYS A 41 -21.07 10.47 16.61
N THR A 42 -21.32 10.85 15.37
CA THR A 42 -22.44 11.75 15.01
C THR A 42 -23.68 11.01 14.51
N LYS A 43 -23.53 9.76 14.07
CA LYS A 43 -24.53 8.97 13.34
C LYS A 43 -25.05 9.63 12.07
N ASN A 44 -24.37 10.66 11.54
CA ASN A 44 -24.74 11.30 10.28
C ASN A 44 -24.42 10.36 9.11
N PRO A 45 -25.41 9.92 8.33
CA PRO A 45 -25.21 8.95 7.24
C PRO A 45 -24.31 9.47 6.11
N LEU A 46 -24.14 10.79 5.98
CA LEU A 46 -23.24 11.38 4.99
C LEU A 46 -21.80 10.87 5.14
N TYR A 47 -21.29 10.80 6.36
CA TYR A 47 -19.92 10.33 6.62
C TYR A 47 -19.74 8.88 6.20
N GLN A 48 -20.71 8.00 6.50
CA GLN A 48 -20.66 6.60 6.07
C GLN A 48 -20.72 6.44 4.54
N GLN A 49 -21.52 7.27 3.85
CA GLN A 49 -21.57 7.27 2.39
C GLN A 49 -20.23 7.71 1.79
N MET A 50 -19.59 8.73 2.37
CA MET A 50 -18.26 9.17 1.99
C MET A 50 -17.23 8.06 2.23
N THR A 51 -17.20 7.44 3.41
CA THR A 51 -16.28 6.32 3.70
C THR A 51 -16.44 5.21 2.67
N ARG A 52 -17.67 4.73 2.42
CA ARG A 52 -17.92 3.65 1.45
C ARG A 52 -17.48 3.99 0.03
N PHE A 53 -17.62 5.24 -0.41
CA PHE A 53 -17.14 5.69 -1.71
C PHE A 53 -15.61 5.62 -1.76
N TRP A 54 -14.96 6.24 -0.78
CA TRP A 54 -13.50 6.37 -0.75
C TRP A 54 -12.78 5.05 -0.49
N VAL A 55 -13.39 4.08 0.21
CA VAL A 55 -12.83 2.73 0.38
C VAL A 55 -12.62 2.02 -0.96
N ARG A 56 -13.51 2.22 -1.94
CA ARG A 56 -13.34 1.62 -3.27
C ARG A 56 -12.16 2.25 -4.02
N VAL A 57 -12.00 3.56 -3.91
CA VAL A 57 -10.88 4.31 -4.49
C VAL A 57 -9.57 3.89 -3.82
N PHE A 58 -9.56 3.81 -2.49
CA PHE A 58 -8.44 3.30 -1.70
C PHE A 58 -8.05 1.88 -2.13
N GLY A 59 -9.02 0.99 -2.34
CA GLY A 59 -8.76 -0.36 -2.84
C GLY A 59 -8.06 -0.39 -4.20
N LEU A 60 -8.42 0.51 -5.13
CA LEU A 60 -7.74 0.62 -6.43
C LEU A 60 -6.32 1.15 -6.29
N ILE A 61 -6.11 2.21 -5.50
CA ILE A 61 -4.79 2.79 -5.24
C ILE A 61 -3.88 1.73 -4.60
N PHE A 62 -4.40 1.02 -3.60
CA PHE A 62 -3.68 -0.04 -2.90
C PHE A 62 -3.30 -1.18 -3.84
N ALA A 63 -4.24 -1.67 -4.67
CA ALA A 63 -3.96 -2.76 -5.60
C ALA A 63 -2.83 -2.43 -6.60
N ILE A 64 -2.83 -1.21 -7.15
CA ILE A 64 -1.76 -0.77 -8.06
C ILE A 64 -0.45 -0.55 -7.29
N GLY A 65 -0.52 0.00 -6.08
CA GLY A 65 0.62 0.14 -5.17
C GLY A 65 1.31 -1.20 -4.90
N VAL A 66 0.54 -2.24 -4.55
CA VAL A 66 1.06 -3.60 -4.35
C VAL A 66 1.69 -4.15 -5.62
N ALA A 67 0.98 -4.07 -6.76
CA ALA A 67 1.49 -4.59 -8.04
C ALA A 67 2.83 -3.95 -8.44
N THR A 68 2.94 -2.63 -8.25
CA THR A 68 4.17 -1.88 -8.57
C THR A 68 5.28 -2.09 -7.53
N GLY A 69 4.92 -2.28 -6.27
CA GLY A 69 5.87 -2.59 -5.18
C GLY A 69 6.56 -3.93 -5.36
N ILE A 70 5.79 -4.96 -5.78
CA ILE A 70 6.35 -6.29 -6.10
C ILE A 70 7.42 -6.18 -7.20
N VAL A 71 7.16 -5.41 -8.26
CA VAL A 71 8.14 -5.21 -9.34
C VAL A 71 9.40 -4.53 -8.79
N LEU A 72 9.25 -3.48 -7.97
CA LEU A 72 10.37 -2.77 -7.36
C LEU A 72 11.19 -3.65 -6.41
N GLU A 73 10.54 -4.52 -5.62
CA GLU A 73 11.21 -5.47 -4.72
C GLU A 73 12.10 -6.45 -5.51
N PHE A 74 11.58 -7.01 -6.60
CA PHE A 74 12.35 -7.93 -7.45
C PHE A 74 13.45 -7.25 -8.28
N GLU A 75 13.39 -5.93 -8.50
CA GLU A 75 14.47 -5.19 -9.16
C GLU A 75 15.78 -5.21 -8.35
N PHE A 76 15.71 -5.27 -7.02
CA PHE A 76 16.91 -5.44 -6.18
C PHE A 76 17.65 -6.75 -6.49
N GLY A 77 16.92 -7.82 -6.83
CA GLY A 77 17.51 -9.12 -7.17
C GLY A 77 18.00 -9.20 -8.61
N THR A 78 17.23 -8.68 -9.56
CA THR A 78 17.48 -8.84 -11.00
C THR A 78 18.55 -7.90 -11.53
N ASN A 79 18.46 -6.60 -11.20
CA ASN A 79 19.34 -5.56 -11.74
C ASN A 79 20.43 -5.12 -10.75
N TRP A 80 20.30 -5.46 -9.47
CA TRP A 80 21.19 -5.01 -8.39
C TRP A 80 21.73 -6.16 -7.52
N ALA A 81 21.99 -7.33 -8.11
CA ALA A 81 22.42 -8.53 -7.39
C ALA A 81 23.67 -8.33 -6.50
N THR A 82 24.67 -7.57 -6.96
CA THR A 82 25.88 -7.28 -6.16
C THR A 82 25.56 -6.43 -4.94
N TYR A 83 24.70 -5.42 -5.08
CA TYR A 83 24.21 -4.61 -3.95
C TYR A 83 23.47 -5.49 -2.94
N SER A 84 22.54 -6.33 -3.42
CA SER A 84 21.75 -7.23 -2.58
C SER A 84 22.62 -8.22 -1.80
N LYS A 85 23.71 -8.75 -2.38
CA LYS A 85 24.68 -9.58 -1.66
C LYS A 85 25.48 -8.79 -0.62
N TYR A 86 25.76 -7.52 -0.89
CA TYR A 86 26.63 -6.70 -0.04
C TYR A 86 25.92 -6.17 1.21
N VAL A 87 24.64 -5.80 1.10
CA VAL A 87 23.87 -5.21 2.22
C VAL A 87 22.64 -6.01 2.63
N GLY A 88 22.38 -7.17 2.01
CA GLY A 88 21.16 -7.95 2.20
C GLY A 88 20.87 -8.36 3.64
N ASP A 89 21.91 -8.69 4.41
CA ASP A 89 21.76 -9.09 5.82
C ASP A 89 21.14 -7.98 6.70
N VAL A 90 21.33 -6.72 6.33
CA VAL A 90 20.75 -5.57 7.03
C VAL A 90 19.49 -5.11 6.30
N PHE A 91 19.61 -4.74 5.02
CA PHE A 91 18.53 -4.16 4.24
C PHE A 91 17.36 -5.12 4.01
N GLY A 92 17.66 -6.38 3.69
CA GLY A 92 16.64 -7.40 3.39
C GLY A 92 15.74 -7.73 4.58
N SER A 93 16.25 -7.63 5.81
CA SER A 93 15.47 -7.86 7.02
C SER A 93 14.34 -6.83 7.19
N ALA A 94 14.59 -5.57 6.85
CA ALA A 94 13.59 -4.50 6.92
C ALA A 94 12.49 -4.69 5.86
N LEU A 95 12.86 -5.07 4.64
CA LEU A 95 11.91 -5.38 3.56
C LEU A 95 11.03 -6.59 3.91
N ALA A 96 11.63 -7.65 4.45
CA ALA A 96 10.87 -8.82 4.89
C ALA A 96 9.88 -8.47 6.03
N ALA A 97 10.29 -7.60 6.96
CA ALA A 97 9.42 -7.14 8.04
C ALA A 97 8.24 -6.31 7.50
N GLU A 98 8.46 -5.43 6.52
CA GLU A 98 7.39 -4.69 5.84
C GLU A 98 6.34 -5.63 5.23
N GLY A 99 6.80 -6.67 4.52
CA GLY A 99 5.93 -7.70 3.94
C GLY A 99 5.04 -8.41 4.96
N ILE A 100 5.63 -8.86 6.07
CA ILE A 100 4.93 -9.68 7.07
C ILE A 100 4.02 -8.82 7.95
N PHE A 101 4.48 -7.67 8.41
CA PHE A 101 3.75 -6.88 9.41
C PHE A 101 2.84 -5.84 8.79
N ALA A 102 3.32 -5.06 7.82
CA ALA A 102 2.56 -3.94 7.26
C ALA A 102 1.63 -4.44 6.13
N PHE A 103 2.19 -5.09 5.10
CA PHE A 103 1.40 -5.49 3.93
C PHE A 103 0.33 -6.52 4.25
N PHE A 104 0.65 -7.55 5.04
CA PHE A 104 -0.34 -8.57 5.41
C PHE A 104 -1.51 -7.97 6.20
N LEU A 105 -1.20 -7.08 7.14
CA LEU A 105 -2.20 -6.42 7.98
C LEU A 105 -3.09 -5.51 7.13
N GLU A 106 -2.48 -4.62 6.34
CA GLU A 106 -3.22 -3.68 5.48
C GLU A 106 -4.09 -4.41 4.45
N SER A 107 -3.52 -5.41 3.75
CA SER A 107 -4.25 -6.18 2.74
C SER A 107 -5.40 -6.99 3.36
N GLY A 108 -5.17 -7.60 4.53
CA GLY A 108 -6.17 -8.39 5.25
C GLY A 108 -7.35 -7.54 5.71
N PHE A 109 -7.08 -6.42 6.37
CA PHE A 109 -8.14 -5.50 6.82
C PHE A 109 -8.86 -4.81 5.66
N LEU A 110 -8.16 -4.45 4.60
CA LEU A 110 -8.78 -3.89 3.40
C LEU A 110 -9.76 -4.88 2.73
N ALA A 111 -9.39 -6.17 2.65
CA ALA A 111 -10.30 -7.19 2.14
C ALA A 111 -11.57 -7.31 2.99
N ILE A 112 -11.43 -7.26 4.32
CA ILE A 112 -12.57 -7.23 5.24
C ILE A 112 -13.44 -5.99 4.98
N LEU A 113 -12.83 -4.81 4.87
CA LEU A 113 -13.53 -3.54 4.65
C LEU A 113 -14.31 -3.54 3.33
N ILE A 114 -13.75 -4.09 2.25
CA ILE A 114 -14.41 -4.12 0.94
C ILE A 114 -15.52 -5.17 0.87
N PHE A 115 -15.25 -6.41 1.32
CA PHE A 115 -16.13 -7.55 1.07
C PHE A 115 -17.08 -7.88 2.23
N VAL A 116 -16.74 -7.48 3.45
CA VAL A 116 -17.44 -7.90 4.68
C VAL A 116 -18.19 -6.74 5.34
N TRP A 117 -18.16 -5.53 4.76
CA TRP A 117 -18.82 -4.33 5.30
C TRP A 117 -20.25 -4.57 5.78
N ASN A 118 -21.10 -5.19 4.95
CA ASN A 118 -22.51 -5.41 5.28
C ASN A 118 -22.74 -6.55 6.30
N ARG A 119 -21.71 -7.32 6.65
CA ARG A 119 -21.76 -8.40 7.64
C ARG A 119 -21.20 -7.99 9.00
N LEU A 120 -20.55 -6.83 9.09
CA LEU A 120 -20.02 -6.27 10.33
C LEU A 120 -21.02 -5.30 10.96
N LYS A 121 -21.06 -5.26 12.29
CA LYS A 121 -21.75 -4.18 13.03
C LYS A 121 -20.89 -2.89 12.93
N PRO A 122 -21.46 -1.69 13.14
CA PRO A 122 -20.70 -0.43 13.00
C PRO A 122 -19.41 -0.31 13.85
N PRO A 123 -19.35 -0.79 15.12
CA PRO A 123 -18.12 -0.64 15.92
C PRO A 123 -16.87 -1.36 15.37
N PRO A 124 -16.99 -2.55 14.73
CA PRO A 124 -15.87 -3.19 14.03
C PRO A 124 -15.68 -2.79 12.55
N HIS A 125 -16.30 -1.70 12.07
CA HIS A 125 -15.99 -1.11 10.75
C HIS A 125 -14.71 -0.29 10.80
#